data_AF-A0A3D2I7W0-F1
#
_entry.id   AF-A0A3D2I7W0-F1
#
_cell.length_a   1.000
_cell.length_b   1.000
_cell.length_c   1.000
_cell.angle_alpha   90.00
_cell.angle_beta   90.00
_cell.angle_gamma   90.00
#
_symmetry.space_group_name_H-M   'P 1'
#
loop_
_entity.id
_entity.type
_entity.pdbx_description
1 polymer ?
#
loop_
_entity_poly.entity_id
_entity_poly.type
_entity_poly.pdbx_seq_one_letter_code
_entity_poly.pdbx_strand_id
1 'polypeptide(L)'
;GGQVQTLVAGDRALWLSVAEQMARRGAALSVSTGYSLDVRDVRRVCPNAFLLLPDCDGENALPAFDDMGHGALLTDSRLQYESDPAAAIERAVKELKQWVTVV
;
A
#
# COMPACT_ATOMS: atom_id res chain seq x y z
N GLY A 1 7.44 4.22 14.76
CA GLY A 1 8.45 3.55 13.93
C GLY A 1 9.11 4.42 12.86
N GLY A 2 8.54 5.55 12.42
CA GLY A 2 9.01 6.28 11.23
C GLY A 2 10.24 7.19 11.36
N GLN A 3 10.80 7.37 12.55
CA GLN A 3 11.89 8.35 12.78
C GLN A 3 13.18 8.03 12.00
N VAL A 4 13.49 6.75 11.79
CA VAL A 4 14.69 6.34 11.01
C VAL A 4 14.41 6.36 9.51
N GLN A 5 13.19 6.00 9.09
CA GLN A 5 12.81 5.92 7.69
C GLN A 5 12.76 7.30 7.01
N THR A 6 12.40 8.33 7.78
CA THR A 6 12.32 9.73 7.32
C THR A 6 13.65 10.48 7.34
N LEU A 7 14.75 9.84 7.80
CA LEU A 7 16.09 10.41 7.67
C LEU A 7 16.43 10.67 6.21
N VAL A 8 17.25 11.68 5.95
CA VAL A 8 17.67 12.03 4.59
C VAL A 8 18.86 11.17 4.17
N ALA A 9 18.78 10.55 3.01
CA ALA A 9 19.85 9.86 2.32
C ALA A 9 20.21 10.65 1.05
N GLY A 10 21.11 11.62 1.18
CA GLY A 10 21.46 12.55 0.10
C GLY A 10 20.42 13.65 -0.05
N ASP A 11 19.65 13.60 -1.14
CA ASP A 11 18.61 14.58 -1.52
C ASP A 11 17.18 14.10 -1.28
N ARG A 12 17.00 12.86 -0.81
CA ARG A 12 15.69 12.23 -0.59
C ARG A 12 15.63 11.45 0.71
N ALA A 13 14.42 11.09 1.15
CA ALA A 13 14.26 10.28 2.35
C ALA A 13 14.84 8.86 2.17
N LEU A 14 15.38 8.30 3.25
CA LEU A 14 16.06 7.00 3.29
C LEU A 14 15.14 5.87 2.80
N TRP A 15 13.86 5.91 3.19
CA TRP A 15 12.89 4.91 2.74
C TRP A 15 12.74 4.86 1.22
N LEU A 16 12.83 6.00 0.50
CA LEU A 16 12.80 5.99 -0.98
C LEU A 16 14.01 5.25 -1.55
N SER A 17 15.19 5.54 -1.01
CA SER A 17 16.43 4.90 -1.46
C SER A 17 16.42 3.40 -1.24
N VAL A 18 15.90 2.94 -0.09
CA VAL A 18 15.77 1.51 0.21
C VAL A 18 14.71 0.87 -0.69
N ALA A 19 13.53 1.48 -0.80
CA ALA A 19 12.43 0.99 -1.63
C ALA A 19 12.87 0.79 -3.09
N GLU A 20 13.53 1.78 -3.68
CA GLU A 20 13.97 1.71 -5.08
C GLU A 20 15.00 0.60 -5.31
N GLN A 21 15.96 0.43 -4.38
CA GLN A 21 16.96 -0.65 -4.49
C GLN A 21 16.34 -2.04 -4.35
N MET A 22 15.35 -2.20 -3.48
CA MET A 22 14.65 -3.46 -3.26
C MET A 22 13.73 -3.79 -4.43
N ALA A 23 12.95 -2.82 -4.91
CA ALA A 23 12.09 -2.96 -6.08
C ALA A 23 12.87 -3.34 -7.33
N ARG A 24 14.05 -2.74 -7.57
CA ARG A 24 14.94 -3.12 -8.68
C ARG A 24 15.42 -4.57 -8.63
N ARG A 25 15.43 -5.19 -7.45
CA ARG A 25 15.76 -6.61 -7.26
C ARG A 25 14.54 -7.53 -7.28
N GLY A 26 13.36 -6.99 -7.61
CA GLY A 26 12.12 -7.75 -7.67
C GLY A 26 11.43 -7.97 -6.31
N ALA A 27 11.85 -7.25 -5.27
CA ALA A 27 11.20 -7.36 -3.97
C ALA A 27 9.86 -6.59 -3.93
N ALA A 28 8.87 -7.17 -3.25
CA ALA A 28 7.67 -6.46 -2.84
C ALA A 28 7.98 -5.51 -1.67
N LEU A 29 7.18 -4.46 -1.52
CA LEU A 29 7.35 -3.43 -0.49
C LEU A 29 6.15 -3.42 0.45
N SER A 30 6.39 -3.42 1.76
CA SER A 30 5.35 -3.19 2.77
C SER A 30 5.32 -1.72 3.16
N VAL A 31 4.18 -1.08 2.96
CA VAL A 31 3.97 0.36 3.15
C VAL A 31 2.75 0.57 4.02
N SER A 32 2.98 0.92 5.29
CA SER A 32 1.90 1.34 6.19
C SER A 32 1.62 2.83 5.99
N THR A 33 0.39 3.16 5.62
CA THR A 33 -0.06 4.52 5.30
C THR A 33 -0.30 5.38 6.53
N GLY A 34 -0.08 4.85 7.74
CA GLY A 34 -0.54 5.43 8.99
C GLY A 34 -0.15 6.87 9.29
N TYR A 35 0.97 7.42 8.78
CA TYR A 35 1.37 8.79 9.20
C TYR A 35 2.19 9.67 8.25
N SER A 36 2.73 9.21 7.12
CA SER A 36 3.58 10.11 6.28
C SER A 36 3.97 9.63 4.90
N LEU A 37 3.55 8.44 4.47
CA LEU A 37 3.97 7.87 3.19
C LEU A 37 2.81 7.96 2.19
N ASP A 38 3.00 8.76 1.13
CA ASP A 38 2.07 8.81 0.01
C ASP A 38 2.32 7.59 -0.90
N VAL A 39 1.30 6.73 -1.02
CA VAL A 39 1.31 5.56 -1.92
C VAL A 39 1.64 5.96 -3.35
N ARG A 40 1.24 7.17 -3.77
CA ARG A 40 1.57 7.74 -5.08
C ARG A 40 3.06 7.97 -5.24
N ASP A 41 3.75 8.46 -4.21
CA ASP A 41 5.20 8.66 -4.26
C ASP A 41 5.94 7.32 -4.31
N VAL A 42 5.47 6.31 -3.57
CA VAL A 42 6.02 4.95 -3.66
C VAL A 42 5.86 4.40 -5.08
N ARG A 43 4.65 4.47 -5.66
CA ARG A 43 4.40 3.98 -7.02
C ARG A 43 5.25 4.72 -8.05
N ARG A 44 5.42 6.03 -7.93
CA ARG A 44 6.26 6.84 -8.82
C ARG A 44 7.72 6.37 -8.83
N VAL A 45 8.25 5.99 -7.66
CA VAL A 45 9.66 5.59 -7.49
C VAL A 45 9.86 4.10 -7.79
N CYS A 46 8.84 3.29 -7.51
CA CYS A 46 8.85 1.84 -7.65
C CYS A 46 7.69 1.37 -8.55
N PRO A 47 7.69 1.71 -9.86
CA PRO A 47 6.53 1.53 -10.74
C PRO A 47 6.06 0.08 -10.85
N ASN A 48 6.99 -0.88 -10.78
CA ASN A 48 6.71 -2.30 -10.96
C ASN A 48 6.68 -3.10 -9.64
N ALA A 49 6.87 -2.46 -8.50
CA ALA A 49 6.88 -3.18 -7.23
C ALA A 49 5.46 -3.59 -6.83
N PHE A 50 5.31 -4.82 -6.33
CA PHE A 50 4.10 -5.23 -5.64
C PHE A 50 4.05 -4.58 -4.27
N LEU A 51 2.94 -3.94 -3.93
CA LEU A 51 2.78 -3.20 -2.68
C LEU A 51 1.88 -3.95 -1.69
N LEU A 52 2.38 -4.23 -0.50
CA LEU A 52 1.57 -4.63 0.64
C LEU A 52 1.18 -3.37 1.40
N LEU A 53 -0.12 -3.12 1.57
CA LEU A 53 -0.67 -1.91 2.19
C LEU A 53 -1.46 -2.26 3.45
N PRO A 54 -0.81 -2.36 4.62
CA PRO A 54 -1.49 -2.68 5.86
C PRO A 54 -2.37 -1.52 6.34
N ASP A 55 -3.63 -1.84 6.60
CA ASP A 55 -4.68 -0.97 7.15
C ASP A 55 -4.90 0.31 6.32
N CYS A 56 -4.62 0.25 5.01
CA CYS A 56 -4.88 1.34 4.07
C CYS A 56 -6.33 1.33 3.61
N ASP A 57 -6.95 2.50 3.53
CA ASP A 57 -8.26 2.66 2.89
C ASP A 57 -8.16 2.60 1.35
N GLY A 58 -9.31 2.42 0.70
CA GLY A 58 -9.40 2.28 -0.76
C GLY A 58 -9.02 3.54 -1.53
N GLU A 59 -9.29 4.73 -0.98
CA GLU A 59 -9.00 6.02 -1.63
C GLU A 59 -7.48 6.23 -1.75
N ASN A 60 -6.75 6.03 -0.65
CA ASN A 60 -5.29 6.16 -0.60
C ASN A 60 -4.57 5.02 -1.32
N ALA A 61 -5.21 3.85 -1.45
CA ALA A 61 -4.63 2.71 -2.14
C ALA A 61 -4.71 2.81 -3.67
N LEU A 62 -5.57 3.68 -4.22
CA LEU A 62 -5.81 3.81 -5.66
C LEU A 62 -4.52 3.94 -6.50
N PRO A 63 -3.51 4.76 -6.12
CA PRO A 63 -2.28 4.88 -6.90
C PRO A 63 -1.44 3.59 -6.94
N ALA A 64 -1.73 2.61 -6.10
CA ALA A 64 -1.03 1.34 -6.10
C ALA A 64 -1.50 0.36 -7.18
N PHE A 65 -2.65 0.61 -7.82
CA PHE A 65 -3.25 -0.29 -8.78
C PHE A 65 -3.03 0.17 -10.22
N ASP A 66 -2.86 -0.77 -11.14
CA ASP A 66 -2.98 -0.53 -12.58
C ASP A 66 -4.45 -0.55 -13.03
N ASP A 67 -4.68 -0.29 -14.32
CA ASP A 67 -6.04 -0.27 -14.91
C ASP A 67 -6.76 -1.63 -14.82
N MET A 68 -6.03 -2.72 -14.56
CA MET A 68 -6.57 -4.07 -14.35
C MET A 68 -6.69 -4.43 -12.86
N GLY A 69 -6.45 -3.49 -11.94
CA GLY A 69 -6.52 -3.73 -10.51
C GLY A 69 -5.38 -4.60 -9.95
N HIS A 70 -4.27 -4.75 -10.67
CA HIS A 70 -3.07 -5.42 -10.17
C HIS A 70 -2.11 -4.44 -9.49
N GLY A 71 -1.23 -4.97 -8.64
CA GLY A 71 -0.08 -4.21 -8.14
C GLY A 71 -0.04 -4.03 -6.62
N ALA A 72 -1.11 -4.36 -5.91
CA ALA A 72 -1.12 -4.31 -4.45
C ALA A 72 -2.02 -5.35 -3.77
N LEU A 73 -1.75 -5.57 -2.49
CA LEU A 73 -2.59 -6.30 -1.55
C LEU A 73 -2.84 -5.41 -0.33
N LEU A 74 -4.12 -5.23 0.02
CA LEU A 74 -4.52 -4.53 1.25
C LEU A 74 -4.78 -5.57 2.34
N THR A 75 -4.40 -5.25 3.57
CA THR A 75 -4.78 -6.05 4.74
C THR A 75 -5.58 -5.18 5.70
N ASP A 76 -6.69 -5.68 6.23
CA ASP A 76 -7.43 -5.01 7.30
C ASP A 76 -7.34 -5.88 8.56
N SER A 77 -6.57 -5.39 9.54
CA SER A 77 -6.30 -6.07 10.81
C SER A 77 -7.52 -6.15 11.73
N ARG A 78 -8.59 -5.40 11.45
CA ARG A 78 -9.81 -5.34 12.28
C ARG A 78 -10.78 -6.48 11.97
N LEU A 79 -10.79 -6.96 10.73
CA LEU A 79 -11.73 -8.00 10.26
C LEU A 79 -11.70 -9.28 11.10
N GLN A 80 -10.53 -9.65 11.65
CA GLN A 80 -10.38 -10.83 12.49
C GLN A 80 -11.11 -10.73 13.85
N TYR A 81 -11.48 -9.53 14.27
CA TYR A 81 -12.15 -9.27 15.55
C TYR A 81 -13.65 -8.99 15.40
N GLU A 82 -14.18 -9.03 14.19
CA GLU A 82 -15.60 -8.83 13.92
C GLU A 82 -16.44 -10.00 14.46
N SER A 83 -17.64 -9.68 14.92
CA SER A 83 -18.59 -10.71 15.41
C SER A 83 -19.06 -11.65 14.30
N ASP A 84 -19.06 -11.16 13.05
CA ASP A 84 -19.29 -11.92 11.84
C ASP A 84 -18.24 -11.55 10.78
N PRO A 85 -17.09 -12.26 10.76
CA PRO A 85 -16.01 -11.96 9.82
C PRO A 85 -16.40 -12.13 8.35
N ALA A 86 -17.29 -13.07 8.03
CA ALA A 86 -17.70 -13.32 6.65
C ALA A 86 -18.47 -12.12 6.09
N ALA A 87 -19.47 -11.64 6.83
CA ALA A 87 -20.22 -10.45 6.45
C ALA A 87 -19.32 -9.19 6.42
N ALA A 88 -18.37 -9.08 7.35
CA ALA A 88 -17.43 -7.96 7.37
C ALA A 88 -16.51 -7.95 6.14
N ILE A 89 -16.00 -9.12 5.72
CA ILE A 89 -15.19 -9.26 4.51
C ILE A 89 -16.00 -8.85 3.27
N GLU A 90 -17.26 -9.29 3.14
CA GLU A 90 -18.10 -8.91 2.00
C GLU A 90 -18.32 -7.39 1.93
N ARG A 91 -18.57 -6.73 3.07
CA ARG A 91 -18.68 -5.27 3.15
C ARG A 91 -17.38 -4.59 2.74
N ALA A 92 -16.24 -5.02 3.28
CA ALA A 92 -14.93 -4.44 2.98
C ALA A 92 -14.57 -4.58 1.49
N VAL A 93 -14.83 -5.75 0.89
CA VAL A 93 -14.64 -5.97 -0.56
C VAL A 93 -15.56 -5.05 -1.38
N LYS A 94 -16.82 -4.91 -0.97
CA LYS A 94 -17.77 -4.03 -1.65
C LYS A 94 -17.32 -2.56 -1.60
N GLU A 95 -16.86 -2.09 -0.45
CA GLU A 95 -16.32 -0.73 -0.27
C GLU A 95 -15.06 -0.52 -1.10
N LEU A 96 -14.12 -1.48 -1.09
CA LEU A 96 -12.88 -1.37 -1.87
C LEU A 96 -13.15 -1.28 -3.38
N LYS A 97 -14.12 -2.06 -3.88
CA LYS A 97 -14.53 -2.03 -5.30
C LYS A 97 -15.16 -0.71 -5.75
N GLN A 98 -15.56 0.18 -4.83
CA GLN A 98 -15.99 1.53 -5.19
C GLN A 98 -14.83 2.42 -5.63
N TRP A 99 -13.61 2.10 -5.18
CA TRP A 99 -12.40 2.87 -5.46
C TRP A 99 -11.55 2.19 -6.52
N VAL A 100 -11.27 0.89 -6.33
CA VAL A 100 -10.44 0.11 -7.23
C VAL A 100 -11.35 -0.62 -8.22
N THR A 101 -11.64 0.04 -9.34
CA THR A 101 -12.39 -0.57 -10.44
C THR A 101 -11.47 -1.49 -11.23
N VAL A 102 -11.65 -2.79 -11.03
CA VAL A 102 -11.14 -3.83 -11.93
C VAL A 102 -12.09 -3.89 -13.13
N VAL A 103 -11.57 -3.67 -14.34
CA VAL A 103 -12.34 -3.82 -15.60
C VAL A 103 -12.55 -5.31 -15.91
#